data_AF-A0A0D2MWF6-F1
#
_entry.id   AF-A0A0D2MWF6-F1
#
_cell.length_a   1.000
_cell.length_b   1.000
_cell.length_c   1.000
_cell.angle_alpha   90.00
_cell.angle_beta   90.00
_cell.angle_gamma   90.00
#
_symmetry.space_group_name_H-M   'P 1'
#
loop_
_entity.id
_entity.type
_entity.pdbx_description
1 polymer ?
#
loop_
_entity_poly.entity_id
_entity_poly.type
_entity_poly.pdbx_seq_one_letter_code
_entity_poly.pdbx_strand_id
1 'polypeptide(L)'
;MRGLAIVCAVVLALVVLAPHAATAAKGKLIGACNTAISAGKGKEDFGDVLGLSYLFYESQQSGKLPDWNRVRADKKCGWRRDAHLDEGKNLGQDLVGGYYDAGGAPRGSALAGAGR
;
A
#
# COMPACT_ATOMS: atom_id res chain seq x y z
N MET A 1 29.06 -58.53 -28.85
CA MET A 1 29.13 -57.89 -27.51
C MET A 1 29.41 -56.38 -27.53
N ARG A 2 29.21 -55.67 -28.65
CA ARG A 2 29.46 -54.20 -28.75
C ARG A 2 28.20 -53.32 -28.71
N GLY A 3 27.00 -53.92 -28.78
CA GLY A 3 25.72 -53.18 -28.78
C GLY A 3 25.14 -52.91 -27.38
N LEU A 4 25.44 -53.73 -26.38
CA LEU A 4 24.90 -53.58 -25.03
C LEU A 4 25.48 -52.35 -24.30
N ALA A 5 26.73 -51.97 -24.62
CA ALA A 5 27.39 -50.80 -24.06
C ALA A 5 26.78 -49.47 -24.55
N ILE A 6 26.30 -49.43 -25.81
CA ILE A 6 25.71 -48.21 -26.40
C ILE A 6 24.30 -47.98 -25.85
N VAL A 7 23.52 -49.05 -25.67
CA VAL A 7 22.18 -48.96 -25.04
C VAL A 7 22.29 -48.50 -23.58
N CYS A 8 23.30 -48.98 -22.83
CA CYS A 8 23.55 -48.53 -21.46
C CYS A 8 23.96 -47.04 -21.40
N ALA A 9 24.81 -46.58 -22.32
CA ALA A 9 25.26 -45.18 -22.38
C ALA A 9 24.13 -44.20 -22.77
N VAL A 10 23.24 -44.59 -23.68
CA VAL A 10 22.10 -43.75 -24.10
C VAL A 10 21.01 -43.69 -23.02
N VAL A 11 20.76 -44.79 -22.31
CA VAL A 11 19.80 -44.83 -21.18
C VAL A 11 20.33 -44.06 -19.97
N LEU A 12 21.64 -44.12 -19.69
CA LEU A 12 22.27 -43.26 -18.68
C LEU A 12 22.24 -41.78 -19.06
N ALA A 13 22.38 -41.44 -20.35
CA ALA A 13 22.35 -40.05 -20.81
C ALA A 13 20.93 -39.43 -20.79
N LEU A 14 19.88 -40.21 -21.05
CA LEU A 14 18.49 -39.71 -21.01
C LEU A 14 17.94 -39.56 -19.58
N VAL A 15 18.50 -40.25 -18.58
CA VAL A 15 18.06 -40.15 -17.17
C VAL A 15 18.77 -39.02 -16.40
N VAL A 16 19.89 -38.49 -16.90
CA VAL A 16 20.74 -37.52 -16.16
C VAL A 16 20.56 -36.05 -16.62
N LEU A 17 19.63 -35.78 -17.55
CA LEU A 17 19.35 -34.39 -18.00
C LEU A 17 17.93 -33.93 -17.67
N ALA A 18 17.48 -34.16 -16.44
CA ALA A 18 16.36 -33.43 -15.84
C ALA A 18 16.89 -32.53 -14.72
N PRO A 19 17.25 -31.26 -15.00
CA PRO A 19 17.38 -30.29 -13.93
C PRO A 19 15.99 -30.17 -13.28
N HIS A 20 15.86 -30.70 -12.07
CA HIS A 20 14.72 -30.44 -11.20
C HIS A 20 14.80 -28.98 -10.74
N ALA A 21 14.52 -28.06 -11.66
CA ALA A 21 14.22 -26.67 -11.38
C ALA A 21 12.83 -26.61 -10.73
N ALA A 22 12.70 -27.15 -9.51
CA ALA A 22 11.41 -27.19 -8.82
C ALA A 22 11.53 -27.18 -7.30
N THR A 23 12.49 -26.45 -6.71
CA THR A 23 12.45 -26.19 -5.26
C THR A 23 13.24 -24.94 -4.85
N ALA A 24 12.88 -23.77 -5.37
CA ALA A 24 13.38 -22.50 -4.82
C ALA A 24 12.40 -21.33 -5.03
N ALA A 25 11.10 -21.55 -4.79
CA ALA A 25 10.07 -20.51 -4.95
C ALA A 25 9.22 -20.25 -3.70
N LYS A 26 9.70 -20.60 -2.49
CA LYS A 26 8.99 -20.31 -1.23
C LYS A 26 9.70 -19.32 -0.30
N GLY A 27 10.76 -18.64 -0.77
CA GLY A 27 11.49 -17.61 0.00
C GLY A 27 11.57 -16.22 -0.65
N LYS A 28 11.07 -16.04 -1.88
CA LYS A 28 11.20 -14.77 -2.63
C LYS A 28 10.25 -13.67 -2.11
N LEU A 29 9.10 -14.04 -1.54
CA LEU A 29 8.08 -13.09 -1.08
C LEU A 29 8.45 -12.37 0.23
N ILE A 30 9.19 -13.02 1.12
CA ILE A 30 9.58 -12.42 2.42
C ILE A 30 10.87 -11.58 2.30
N GLY A 31 11.70 -11.84 1.28
CA GLY A 31 12.86 -10.99 0.97
C GLY A 31 12.49 -9.71 0.23
N ALA A 32 11.50 -9.76 -0.66
CA ALA A 32 11.07 -8.58 -1.42
C ALA A 32 10.42 -7.50 -0.55
N CYS A 33 9.68 -7.87 0.51
CA CYS A 33 9.13 -6.89 1.44
C CYS A 33 10.25 -6.24 2.28
N ASN A 34 11.25 -6.99 2.74
CA ASN A 34 12.38 -6.42 3.47
C ASN A 34 13.31 -5.58 2.60
N THR A 35 13.43 -5.85 1.29
CA THR A 35 14.25 -5.03 0.38
C THR A 35 13.53 -3.75 -0.03
N ALA A 36 12.19 -3.79 -0.16
CA ALA A 36 11.37 -2.60 -0.39
C ALA A 36 11.28 -1.69 0.84
N ILE A 37 11.32 -2.26 2.05
CA ILE A 37 11.34 -1.50 3.31
C ILE A 37 12.76 -1.01 3.66
N SER A 38 13.80 -1.72 3.20
CA SER A 38 15.21 -1.33 3.41
C SER A 38 15.75 -0.36 2.33
N ALA A 39 14.90 0.26 1.51
CA ALA A 39 15.26 1.34 0.59
C ALA A 39 15.53 2.69 1.29
N GLY A 40 15.98 2.64 2.55
CA GLY A 40 16.29 3.78 3.41
C GLY A 40 17.57 3.53 4.21
N LYS A 41 18.68 3.24 3.53
CA LYS A 41 20.04 3.52 4.05
C LYS A 41 20.76 4.53 3.16
N GLY A 42 20.02 5.52 2.69
CA GLY A 42 20.55 6.77 2.15
C GLY A 42 20.51 7.84 3.24
N LYS A 43 21.28 8.92 3.10
CA LYS A 43 21.06 10.12 3.90
C LYS A 43 19.58 10.48 3.80
N GLU A 44 18.89 10.62 4.93
CA GLU A 44 17.49 11.01 4.98
C GLU A 44 17.29 12.28 4.11
N ASP A 45 16.47 12.21 3.06
CA ASP A 45 16.10 13.39 2.30
C ASP A 45 15.03 14.15 3.10
N PHE A 46 15.49 15.03 3.98
CA PHE A 46 14.61 15.84 4.80
C PHE A 46 13.70 16.77 3.99
N GLY A 47 14.06 17.08 2.74
CA GLY A 47 13.20 17.84 1.83
C GLY A 47 11.94 17.05 1.48
N ASP A 48 12.09 15.78 1.15
CA ASP A 48 10.97 14.88 0.86
C ASP A 48 10.11 14.62 2.10
N VAL A 49 10.74 14.37 3.25
CA VAL A 49 10.01 14.17 4.52
C VAL A 49 9.19 15.40 4.90
N LEU A 50 9.76 16.59 4.74
CA LEU A 50 9.05 17.85 5.00
C LEU A 50 7.92 18.06 3.99
N GLY A 51 8.16 17.77 2.72
CA GLY A 51 7.14 17.83 1.67
C GLY A 51 5.93 16.93 1.95
N LEU A 52 6.19 15.69 2.38
CA LEU A 52 5.15 14.74 2.80
C LEU A 52 4.43 15.19 4.08
N SER A 53 5.15 15.80 5.02
CA SER A 53 4.55 16.36 6.24
C SER A 53 3.55 17.47 5.93
N TYR A 54 3.85 18.35 4.96
CA TYR A 54 2.88 19.35 4.48
C TYR A 54 1.69 18.71 3.78
N LEU A 55 1.94 17.69 2.94
CA LEU A 55 0.88 16.97 2.24
C LEU A 55 -0.09 16.27 3.21
N PHE A 56 0.42 15.78 4.35
CA PHE A 56 -0.41 15.24 5.42
C PHE A 56 -1.41 16.28 5.95
N TYR A 57 -0.97 17.48 6.31
CA TYR A 57 -1.90 18.53 6.78
C TYR A 57 -2.91 18.95 5.71
N GLU A 58 -2.48 19.08 4.44
CA GLU A 58 -3.41 19.34 3.33
C GLU A 58 -4.53 18.29 3.23
N SER A 59 -4.20 17.03 3.50
CA SER A 59 -5.17 15.94 3.49
C SER A 59 -6.19 16.00 4.63
N GLN A 60 -5.82 16.62 5.75
CA GLN A 60 -6.67 16.74 6.93
C GLN A 60 -7.61 17.95 6.88
N GLN A 61 -7.56 18.80 5.85
CA GLN A 61 -8.48 19.95 5.73
C GLN A 61 -9.95 19.49 5.63
N SER A 62 -10.81 20.12 6.41
CA SER A 62 -12.27 20.00 6.36
C SER A 62 -12.89 21.20 5.64
N GLY A 63 -14.20 21.15 5.37
CA GLY A 63 -14.90 22.19 4.65
C GLY A 63 -14.69 22.11 3.13
N LYS A 64 -14.83 23.28 2.50
CA LYS A 64 -14.54 23.44 1.08
C LYS A 64 -13.04 23.49 0.85
N LEU A 65 -12.51 22.57 0.05
CA LEU A 65 -11.07 22.49 -0.19
C LEU A 65 -10.63 23.61 -1.15
N PRO A 66 -9.57 24.36 -0.79
CA PRO A 66 -9.10 25.48 -1.60
C PRO A 66 -8.37 25.01 -2.86
N ASP A 67 -8.35 25.83 -3.92
CA ASP A 67 -7.92 25.37 -5.25
C ASP A 67 -6.46 24.91 -5.35
N TRP A 68 -5.61 25.43 -4.47
CA TRP A 68 -4.19 25.09 -4.35
C TRP A 68 -3.93 23.75 -3.64
N ASN A 69 -4.93 23.18 -2.97
CA ASN A 69 -4.77 21.93 -2.25
C ASN A 69 -4.51 20.78 -3.25
N ARG A 70 -3.38 20.09 -3.07
CA ARG A 70 -2.84 19.13 -4.04
C ARG A 70 -3.60 17.81 -4.04
N VAL A 71 -4.29 17.47 -2.94
CA VAL A 71 -4.97 16.18 -2.78
C VAL A 71 -6.44 16.20 -3.18
N ARG A 72 -6.95 17.31 -3.73
CA ARG A 72 -8.35 17.40 -4.20
C ARG A 72 -8.63 16.46 -5.37
N ALA A 73 -9.81 15.85 -5.37
CA ALA A 73 -10.22 14.83 -6.33
C ALA A 73 -10.35 15.33 -7.79
N ASP A 74 -10.39 16.65 -8.03
CA ASP A 74 -10.31 17.23 -9.38
C ASP A 74 -8.89 17.22 -9.96
N LYS A 75 -7.85 17.03 -9.13
CA LYS A 75 -6.46 16.95 -9.58
C LYS A 75 -6.13 15.54 -10.07
N LYS A 76 -5.13 15.44 -10.94
CA LYS A 76 -4.68 14.21 -11.61
C LYS A 76 -4.50 12.99 -10.68
N CYS A 77 -4.05 13.20 -9.44
CA CYS A 77 -3.81 12.14 -8.46
C CYS A 77 -4.49 12.39 -7.11
N GLY A 78 -5.51 13.24 -7.04
CA GLY A 78 -6.15 13.57 -5.77
C GLY A 78 -7.31 12.63 -5.41
N TRP A 79 -7.66 12.60 -4.12
CA TRP A 79 -8.66 11.69 -3.55
C TRP A 79 -9.58 12.36 -2.52
N ARG A 80 -9.27 13.58 -2.07
CA ARG A 80 -10.07 14.34 -1.10
C ARG A 80 -11.17 15.14 -1.80
N ARG A 81 -12.30 15.33 -1.12
CA ARG A 81 -13.42 16.17 -1.58
C ARG A 81 -13.87 17.09 -0.46
N ASP A 82 -14.66 18.09 -0.83
CA ASP A 82 -15.32 18.98 0.11
C ASP A 82 -16.16 18.16 1.10
N ALA A 83 -16.10 18.51 2.39
CA ALA A 83 -16.76 17.77 3.47
C ALA A 83 -17.25 18.74 4.56
N HIS A 84 -18.23 18.32 5.36
CA HIS A 84 -18.72 19.10 6.53
C HIS A 84 -19.19 20.53 6.18
N LEU A 85 -19.82 20.73 5.01
CA LEU A 85 -20.28 22.04 4.53
C LEU A 85 -21.49 22.61 5.30
N ASP A 86 -22.09 21.82 6.18
CA ASP A 86 -23.27 22.18 6.96
C ASP A 86 -22.99 22.32 8.46
N GLU A 87 -21.72 22.25 8.89
CA GLU A 87 -21.37 22.38 10.29
C GLU A 87 -21.69 23.78 10.85
N GLY A 88 -22.31 23.80 12.03
CA GLY A 88 -22.74 25.03 12.71
C GLY A 88 -24.08 25.60 12.24
N LYS A 89 -24.65 25.12 11.12
CA LYS A 89 -25.92 25.65 10.59
C LYS A 89 -27.09 25.54 11.57
N ASN A 90 -27.14 24.47 12.36
CA ASN A 90 -28.12 24.28 13.42
C ASN A 90 -27.99 25.28 14.59
N LEU A 91 -26.82 25.89 14.75
CA LEU A 91 -26.52 26.92 15.74
C LEU A 91 -26.57 28.34 15.15
N GLY A 92 -26.89 28.48 13.86
CA GLY A 92 -26.86 29.76 13.15
C GLY A 92 -25.44 30.33 12.98
N GLN A 93 -24.41 29.48 13.08
CA GLN A 93 -23.00 29.87 12.98
C GLN A 93 -22.33 29.14 11.81
N ASP A 94 -21.31 29.75 11.21
CA ASP A 94 -20.48 29.07 10.22
C ASP A 94 -19.27 28.44 10.93
N LEU A 95 -19.30 27.11 11.08
CA LEU A 95 -18.21 26.33 11.66
C LEU A 95 -17.50 25.46 10.60
N VAL A 96 -17.71 25.75 9.31
CA VAL A 96 -17.12 24.99 8.21
C VAL A 96 -15.62 25.25 8.13
N GLY A 97 -14.82 24.19 8.14
CA GLY A 97 -13.38 24.26 7.88
C GLY A 97 -12.53 23.61 8.98
N GLY A 98 -11.28 24.03 9.09
CA GLY A 98 -10.32 23.49 10.06
C GLY A 98 -9.67 22.18 9.60
N TYR A 99 -9.15 21.42 10.56
CA TYR A 99 -8.42 20.18 10.33
C TYR A 99 -9.00 19.04 11.17
N TYR A 100 -9.09 17.83 10.62
CA TYR A 100 -9.41 16.66 11.42
C TYR A 100 -8.28 16.36 12.40
N ASP A 101 -8.65 16.08 13.65
CA ASP A 101 -7.75 15.72 14.74
C ASP A 101 -6.95 14.44 14.43
N ALA A 102 -7.62 13.39 13.93
CA ALA A 102 -7.00 12.11 13.64
C ALA A 102 -7.82 11.27 12.64
N GLY A 103 -7.35 10.05 12.36
CA GLY A 103 -8.13 9.03 11.65
C GLY A 103 -9.14 8.36 12.59
N GLY A 104 -10.42 8.40 12.22
CA GLY A 104 -11.48 7.70 12.95
C GLY A 104 -12.10 6.59 12.10
N ALA A 105 -12.17 5.37 12.65
CA ALA A 105 -13.06 4.30 12.20
C ALA A 105 -14.16 4.11 13.27
N PRO A 106 -15.41 3.77 12.91
CA PRO A 106 -16.40 3.39 13.91
C PRO A 106 -15.93 2.10 14.61
N ARG A 107 -15.55 2.20 15.89
CA ARG A 107 -15.44 1.01 16.75
C ARG A 107 -16.85 0.54 17.04
N GLY A 108 -17.30 -0.49 16.32
CA GLY A 108 -18.66 -1.00 16.50
C GLY A 108 -19.06 -2.16 15.59
N SER A 109 -18.20 -3.17 15.41
CA SER A 109 -18.62 -4.45 14.81
C SER A 109 -18.18 -5.66 15.63
N ALA A 110 -18.34 -5.57 16.96
CA ALA A 110 -18.14 -6.70 17.87
C ALA A 110 -19.36 -6.99 18.79
N LEU A 111 -20.48 -6.28 18.65
CA LEU A 111 -21.68 -6.48 19.50
C LEU A 111 -23.01 -6.33 18.74
N ALA A 112 -23.14 -6.97 17.58
CA ALA A 112 -24.43 -7.18 16.91
C ALA A 112 -24.66 -8.67 16.68
N GLY A 113 -24.63 -9.43 17.78
CA GLY A 113 -24.88 -10.86 17.84
C GLY A 113 -25.59 -11.23 19.15
N ALA A 114 -26.63 -10.47 19.49
CA ALA A 114 -27.55 -10.80 20.57
C ALA A 114 -28.95 -10.32 20.17
N GLY A 115 -29.81 -11.28 19.84
CA GLY A 115 -31.25 -11.08 19.69
C GLY A 115 -31.74 -10.72 18.29
N ARG A 116 -31.92 -11.74 17.44
CA ARG A 116 -33.18 -12.01 16.72
C ARG A 116 -33.32 -13.50 16.50
#